data_AF-A0A4Y2KUN6-F1
#
_entry.id   AF-A0A4Y2KUN6-F1
#
_cell.length_a   1.000
_cell.length_b   1.000
_cell.length_c   1.000
_cell.angle_alpha   90.00
_cell.angle_beta   90.00
_cell.angle_gamma   90.00
#
_symmetry.space_group_name_H-M   'P 1'
#
loop_
_entity.id
_entity.type
_entity.pdbx_description
1 polymer ?
#
loop_
_entity_poly.entity_id
_entity_poly.type
_entity_poly.pdbx_seq_one_letter_code
_entity_poly.pdbx_strand_id
1 'polypeptide(L)'
;MPKTKAVRVVKSFPATAENYPKAIAQLKEIFGRDDLLVQIYVRDLLSMAMKNANSGRTKTNLPALYAELEDKTRALESVGRTQEKYSDFLNPLVETCLPEEILAAWERSRNTKDAPQVEDRSLKKLINFLK
;
A
#
# COMPACT_ATOMS: atom_id res chain seq x y z
N MET A 1 -8.56 13.91 24.00
CA MET A 1 -8.74 13.75 22.54
C MET A 1 -9.48 14.97 21.99
N PRO A 2 -8.85 15.87 21.23
CA PRO A 2 -9.59 16.92 20.53
C PRO A 2 -10.58 16.28 19.53
N LYS A 3 -11.79 16.82 19.44
CA LYS A 3 -12.86 16.26 18.58
C LYS A 3 -12.41 16.33 17.11
N THR A 4 -12.01 15.20 16.53
CA THR A 4 -11.59 15.13 15.12
C THR A 4 -12.73 15.53 14.18
N LYS A 5 -12.39 15.97 12.97
CA LYS A 5 -13.38 16.41 11.97
C LYS A 5 -14.42 15.31 11.67
N ALA A 6 -13.99 14.05 11.57
CA ALA A 6 -14.89 12.92 11.35
C ALA A 6 -15.86 12.70 12.52
N VAL A 7 -15.39 12.83 13.77
CA VAL A 7 -16.26 12.72 14.96
C VAL A 7 -17.34 13.80 14.98
N ARG A 8 -17.03 15.02 14.50
CA ARG A 8 -18.03 16.09 14.38
C ARG A 8 -19.12 15.75 13.35
N VAL A 9 -18.74 15.17 12.22
CA VAL A 9 -19.68 14.74 11.16
C VAL A 9 -20.60 13.65 11.68
N VAL A 10 -20.07 12.61 12.33
CA VAL A 10 -20.92 11.54 12.87
C VAL A 10 -21.87 12.06 13.95
N LYS A 11 -21.40 12.96 14.82
CA LYS A 11 -22.22 13.54 15.91
C LYS A 11 -23.25 14.57 15.47
N SER A 12 -23.18 15.11 14.25
CA SER A 12 -24.20 16.04 13.75
C SER A 12 -25.49 15.34 13.32
N PHE A 13 -25.48 14.01 13.22
CA PHE A 13 -26.66 13.21 12.91
C PHE A 13 -27.16 12.46 14.14
N PRO A 14 -28.47 12.51 14.46
CA PRO A 14 -29.07 11.61 15.44
C PRO A 14 -28.86 10.14 15.04
N ALA A 15 -28.62 9.27 16.02
CA ALA A 15 -28.35 7.83 15.82
C ALA A 15 -29.62 7.04 15.46
N THR A 16 -30.11 7.28 14.24
CA THR A 16 -31.29 6.60 13.67
C THR A 16 -30.91 5.91 12.37
N ALA A 17 -31.62 4.83 12.04
CA ALA A 17 -31.38 4.06 10.82
C ALA A 17 -31.43 4.92 9.55
N GLU A 18 -32.35 5.89 9.51
CA GLU A 18 -32.52 6.82 8.37
C GLU A 18 -31.33 7.76 8.18
N ASN A 19 -30.58 8.05 9.26
CA ASN A 19 -29.48 9.02 9.22
C ASN A 19 -28.11 8.39 8.95
N TYR A 20 -27.95 7.07 9.09
CA TYR A 20 -26.67 6.42 8.79
C TYR A 20 -26.20 6.64 7.34
N PRO A 21 -27.04 6.48 6.31
CA PRO A 21 -26.62 6.76 4.94
C PRO A 21 -26.20 8.23 4.74
N LYS A 22 -26.87 9.19 5.41
CA LYS A 22 -26.55 10.62 5.34
C LYS A 22 -25.18 10.92 5.95
N ALA A 23 -24.90 10.34 7.13
CA ALA A 23 -23.60 10.45 7.78
C ALA A 23 -22.48 9.84 6.92
N ILE A 24 -22.71 8.65 6.34
CA ILE A 24 -21.76 7.98 5.44
C ILE A 24 -21.52 8.83 4.19
N ALA A 25 -22.57 9.38 3.57
CA ALA A 25 -22.45 10.24 2.40
C ALA A 25 -21.60 11.48 2.69
N GLN A 26 -21.85 12.17 3.81
CA GLN A 26 -21.07 13.34 4.20
C GLN A 26 -19.61 12.99 4.54
N LEU A 27 -19.36 11.83 5.15
CA LEU A 27 -17.99 11.34 5.35
C LEU A 27 -17.28 11.09 4.02
N LYS A 28 -17.95 10.48 3.04
CA LYS A 28 -17.40 10.29 1.68
C LYS A 28 -17.13 11.60 0.97
N GLU A 29 -18.02 12.58 1.08
CA GLU A 29 -17.81 13.90 0.49
C GLU A 29 -16.57 14.62 1.07
N ILE A 30 -16.38 14.52 2.39
CA ILE A 30 -15.29 15.22 3.08
C ILE A 30 -13.96 14.48 2.99
N PHE A 31 -13.97 13.15 3.05
CA PHE A 31 -12.77 12.31 3.21
C PHE A 31 -12.53 11.34 2.05
N GLY A 32 -13.53 11.08 1.19
CA GLY A 32 -13.45 10.16 0.04
C GLY A 32 -12.72 10.75 -1.15
N ARG A 33 -11.58 11.39 -0.91
CA ARG A 33 -10.68 11.91 -1.94
C ARG A 33 -9.66 10.83 -2.29
N ASP A 34 -10.13 9.80 -2.97
CA ASP A 34 -9.33 8.64 -3.36
C ASP A 34 -8.12 9.05 -4.20
N ASP A 35 -8.26 10.08 -5.04
CA ASP A 35 -7.17 10.69 -5.81
C ASP A 35 -6.02 11.17 -4.91
N LEU A 36 -6.37 11.86 -3.81
CA LEU A 36 -5.40 12.36 -2.84
C LEU A 36 -4.79 11.22 -2.03
N LEU A 37 -5.59 10.24 -1.60
CA LEU A 37 -5.12 9.07 -0.87
C LEU A 37 -4.09 8.29 -1.69
N VAL A 38 -4.37 8.06 -2.97
CA VAL A 38 -3.42 7.42 -3.89
C VAL A 38 -2.11 8.21 -3.95
N GLN A 39 -2.15 9.54 -4.08
CA GLN A 39 -0.93 10.36 -4.11
C GLN A 39 -0.12 10.26 -2.82
N ILE A 40 -0.78 10.22 -1.66
CA ILE A 40 -0.12 10.06 -0.36
C ILE A 40 0.58 8.72 -0.29
N TYR A 41 -0.12 7.62 -0.58
CA TYR A 41 0.47 6.27 -0.50
C TYR A 41 1.60 6.06 -1.50
N VAL A 42 1.49 6.59 -2.72
CA VAL A 42 2.59 6.56 -3.70
C VAL A 42 3.79 7.39 -3.23
N ARG A 43 3.57 8.57 -2.63
CA ARG A 43 4.66 9.38 -2.07
C ARG A 43 5.35 8.71 -0.88
N ASP A 44 4.60 8.00 -0.06
CA ASP A 44 5.16 7.22 1.04
C ASP A 44 6.07 6.10 0.51
N LEU A 45 5.60 5.33 -0.49
CA LEU A 45 6.41 4.31 -1.15
C LEU A 45 7.67 4.90 -1.80
N LEU A 46 7.55 6.03 -2.51
CA LEU A 46 8.71 6.74 -3.06
C LEU A 46 9.68 7.18 -1.96
N SER A 47 9.17 7.64 -0.82
CA SER A 47 10.00 8.02 0.32
C SER A 47 10.74 6.82 0.91
N MET A 48 10.10 5.65 0.97
CA MET A 48 10.74 4.40 1.37
C MET A 48 11.85 4.00 0.39
N ALA A 49 11.57 4.05 -0.92
CA ALA A 49 12.54 3.78 -1.97
C ALA A 49 13.76 4.72 -1.88
N MET A 50 13.55 6.02 -1.66
CA MET A 50 14.65 6.99 -1.48
C MET A 50 15.45 6.73 -0.21
N LYS A 51 14.81 6.40 0.91
CA LYS A 51 15.51 6.02 2.15
C LYS A 51 16.40 4.79 1.93
N ASN A 52 15.88 3.78 1.23
CA ASN A 52 16.63 2.58 0.88
C ASN A 52 17.82 2.90 -0.04
N ALA A 53 17.65 3.76 -1.05
CA ALA A 53 18.74 4.19 -1.91
C ALA A 53 19.83 4.96 -1.12
N ASN A 54 19.42 5.88 -0.24
CA ASN A 54 20.34 6.71 0.54
C ASN A 54 21.10 5.94 1.62
N SER A 55 20.58 4.79 2.08
CA SER A 55 21.28 3.90 3.02
C SER A 55 22.28 2.96 2.32
N GLY A 56 22.49 3.10 1.00
CA GLY A 56 23.29 2.18 0.21
C GLY A 56 22.64 0.79 0.08
N ARG A 57 21.31 0.70 0.19
CA ARG A 57 20.52 -0.55 0.15
C ARG A 57 20.98 -1.60 1.17
N THR A 58 21.51 -1.14 2.29
CA THR A 58 22.00 -1.98 3.40
C THR A 58 20.83 -2.57 4.21
N LYS A 59 21.13 -3.60 5.03
CA LYS A 59 20.11 -4.30 5.83
C LYS A 59 19.33 -3.33 6.72
N THR A 60 18.06 -3.14 6.40
CA THR A 60 17.07 -2.49 7.25
C THR A 60 16.38 -3.55 8.11
N ASN A 61 15.61 -3.11 9.11
CA ASN A 61 14.73 -3.99 9.86
C ASN A 61 13.66 -4.57 8.91
N LEU A 62 13.93 -5.78 8.39
CA LEU A 62 13.13 -6.42 7.35
C LEU A 62 11.65 -6.62 7.78
N PRO A 63 11.33 -7.08 9.01
CA PRO A 63 9.95 -7.10 9.49
C PRO A 63 9.23 -5.75 9.44
N ALA A 64 9.90 -4.67 9.82
CA ALA A 64 9.32 -3.34 9.80
C ALA A 64 9.09 -2.83 8.36
N LEU A 65 10.07 -3.05 7.47
CA LEU A 65 9.94 -2.73 6.05
C LEU A 65 8.76 -3.48 5.41
N TYR A 66 8.67 -4.78 5.68
CA TYR A 66 7.59 -5.63 5.19
C TYR A 66 6.22 -5.12 5.66
N ALA A 67 6.06 -4.87 6.96
CA ALA A 67 4.79 -4.40 7.52
C ALA A 67 4.37 -3.06 6.88
N GLU A 68 5.31 -2.15 6.69
CA GLU A 68 5.04 -0.86 6.06
C GLU A 68 4.67 -1.00 4.59
N LEU A 69 5.38 -1.86 3.82
CA LEU A 69 5.05 -2.16 2.42
C LEU A 69 3.66 -2.78 2.29
N GLU A 70 3.35 -3.79 3.10
CA GLU A 70 2.06 -4.47 3.09
C GLU A 70 0.92 -3.48 3.40
N ASP A 71 1.09 -2.62 4.40
CA ASP A 71 0.09 -1.62 4.75
C ASP A 71 -0.16 -0.61 3.63
N LYS A 72 0.89 -0.10 2.98
CA LYS A 72 0.76 0.85 1.86
C LYS A 72 0.15 0.21 0.63
N THR A 73 0.54 -1.01 0.29
CA THR A 73 -0.09 -1.77 -0.80
C THR A 73 -1.55 -2.05 -0.52
N ARG A 74 -1.90 -2.54 0.67
CA ARG A 74 -3.29 -2.83 1.07
C ARG A 74 -4.15 -1.57 1.02
N ALA A 75 -3.60 -0.43 1.44
CA ALA A 75 -4.27 0.86 1.35
C ALA A 75 -4.56 1.27 -0.10
N LEU A 76 -3.58 1.09 -1.00
CA LEU A 76 -3.76 1.33 -2.44
C LEU A 76 -4.82 0.41 -3.07
N GLU A 77 -4.82 -0.88 -2.72
CA GLU A 77 -5.86 -1.82 -3.17
C GLU A 77 -7.25 -1.38 -2.70
N SER A 78 -7.37 -0.89 -1.46
CA SER A 78 -8.65 -0.44 -0.88
C SER A 78 -9.28 0.76 -1.60
N VAL A 79 -8.46 1.57 -2.29
CA VAL A 79 -8.89 2.72 -3.13
C VAL A 79 -8.89 2.38 -4.62
N GLY A 80 -8.93 1.08 -4.96
CA GLY A 80 -9.09 0.59 -6.33
C GLY A 80 -7.82 0.65 -7.18
N ARG A 81 -6.63 0.67 -6.56
CA ARG A 81 -5.35 0.45 -7.25
C ARG A 81 -4.91 -0.99 -7.09
N THR A 82 -5.66 -1.89 -7.72
CA THR A 82 -5.41 -3.33 -7.61
C THR A 82 -4.20 -3.75 -8.43
N GLN A 83 -3.62 -4.88 -8.04
CA GLN A 83 -2.47 -5.47 -8.73
C GLN A 83 -2.77 -5.75 -10.22
N GLU A 84 -3.99 -6.19 -10.56
CA GLU A 84 -4.36 -6.53 -11.94
C GLU A 84 -4.31 -5.32 -12.87
N LYS A 85 -4.56 -4.12 -12.34
CA LYS A 85 -4.63 -2.89 -13.13
C LYS A 85 -3.36 -2.02 -13.03
N TYR A 86 -2.57 -2.18 -11.97
CA TYR A 86 -1.44 -1.29 -11.67
C TYR A 86 -0.11 -2.02 -11.39
N SER A 87 -0.03 -3.33 -11.62
CA SER A 87 1.21 -4.12 -11.40
C SER A 87 2.43 -3.55 -12.13
N ASP A 88 2.27 -3.10 -13.38
CA ASP A 88 3.37 -2.53 -14.17
C ASP A 88 4.03 -1.30 -13.51
N PHE A 89 3.29 -0.59 -12.65
CA PHE A 89 3.80 0.55 -11.89
C PHE A 89 4.18 0.16 -10.44
N LEU A 90 3.34 -0.63 -9.77
CA LEU A 90 3.51 -0.93 -8.34
C LEU A 90 4.64 -1.93 -8.09
N ASN A 91 4.83 -2.92 -8.96
CA ASN A 91 5.90 -3.90 -8.80
C ASN A 91 7.29 -3.25 -8.77
N PRO A 92 7.72 -2.48 -9.79
CA PRO A 92 9.05 -1.87 -9.75
C PRO A 92 9.21 -0.89 -8.58
N LEU A 93 8.13 -0.19 -8.18
CA LEU A 93 8.17 0.71 -7.03
C LEU A 93 8.40 -0.03 -5.70
N VAL A 94 7.68 -1.14 -5.47
CA VAL A 94 7.84 -1.96 -4.27
C VAL A 94 9.20 -2.67 -4.27
N GLU A 95 9.64 -3.21 -5.41
CA GLU A 95 10.97 -3.83 -5.55
C GLU A 95 12.10 -2.83 -5.23
N THR A 96 11.97 -1.55 -5.61
CA THR A 96 12.95 -0.50 -5.29
C THR A 96 13.06 -0.21 -3.79
N CYS A 97 12.03 -0.53 -3.00
CA CYS A 97 12.06 -0.36 -1.56
C CYS A 97 12.89 -1.43 -0.84
N LEU A 98 13.27 -2.52 -1.52
CA LEU A 98 13.94 -3.67 -0.92
C LEU A 98 15.46 -3.50 -0.86
N PRO A 99 16.12 -4.00 0.20
CA PRO A 99 17.57 -4.13 0.23
C PRO A 99 18.06 -5.03 -0.91
N GLU A 100 19.29 -4.80 -1.38
CA GLU A 100 19.83 -5.48 -2.56
C GLU A 100 19.91 -7.01 -2.40
N GLU A 101 20.27 -7.49 -1.21
CA GLU A 101 20.31 -8.93 -0.89
C GLU A 101 18.94 -9.58 -1.01
N ILE A 102 17.89 -8.89 -0.55
CA ILE A 102 16.50 -9.38 -0.58
C ILE A 102 15.97 -9.36 -2.01
N LEU A 103 16.22 -8.27 -2.73
CA LEU A 103 15.86 -8.17 -4.14
C LEU A 103 16.52 -9.30 -4.92
N ALA A 104 17.83 -9.50 -4.78
CA ALA A 104 18.54 -10.58 -5.46
C ALA A 104 18.03 -11.98 -5.08
N ALA A 105 17.62 -12.21 -3.82
CA ALA A 105 17.00 -13.46 -3.41
C ALA A 105 15.64 -13.67 -4.10
N TRP A 106 14.82 -12.61 -4.17
CA TRP A 106 13.56 -12.61 -4.92
C TRP A 106 13.77 -12.87 -6.42
N GLU A 107 14.75 -12.25 -7.05
CA GLU A 107 15.02 -12.50 -8.48
C GLU A 107 15.45 -13.94 -8.76
N ARG A 108 16.23 -14.53 -7.85
CA ARG A 108 16.63 -15.94 -7.94
C ARG A 108 15.43 -16.88 -7.78
N SER A 109 14.52 -16.60 -6.84
CA SER A 109 13.30 -17.40 -6.68
C SER A 109 12.37 -17.31 -7.89
N ARG A 110 12.39 -16.20 -8.64
CA ARG A 110 11.62 -16.06 -9.90
C ARG A 110 12.18 -16.87 -11.07
N ASN A 111 13.49 -17.15 -11.06
CA ASN A 111 14.18 -17.79 -12.18
C ASN A 111 14.24 -19.33 -12.08
N THR A 112 13.65 -19.93 -11.04
CA THR A 112 13.50 -21.39 -10.95
C THR A 112 12.45 -21.85 -11.98
N LYS A 113 12.84 -22.74 -12.89
CA LYS A 113 12.22 -23.01 -14.20
C LYS A 113 10.80 -23.61 -14.22
N ASP A 114 10.08 -23.66 -13.10
CA ASP A 114 8.86 -24.48 -12.96
C ASP A 114 7.54 -23.68 -12.92
N ALA A 115 7.51 -22.38 -13.22
CA ALA A 115 6.27 -21.59 -13.19
C ALA A 115 6.03 -20.71 -14.45
N PRO A 116 4.77 -20.55 -14.90
CA PRO A 116 4.43 -19.65 -15.99
C PRO A 116 4.78 -18.18 -15.65
N GLN A 117 5.58 -17.56 -16.52
CA GLN A 117 6.26 -16.25 -16.38
C GLN A 117 5.39 -15.03 -16.03
N VAL A 118 4.06 -15.12 -16.15
CA VAL A 118 3.14 -13.99 -15.93
C VAL A 118 2.57 -13.98 -14.50
N GLU A 119 2.26 -15.16 -13.94
CA GLU A 119 1.76 -15.27 -12.56
C GLU A 119 2.86 -15.07 -11.51
N ASP A 120 4.12 -15.15 -11.92
CA ASP A 120 5.26 -15.10 -11.01
C ASP A 120 5.71 -13.68 -10.61
N ARG A 121 5.32 -12.68 -11.41
CA ARG A 121 5.59 -11.25 -11.13
C ARG A 121 4.51 -10.61 -10.26
N SER A 122 3.82 -11.42 -9.49
CA SER A 122 2.69 -10.99 -8.69
C SER A 122 3.17 -10.24 -7.43
N LEU A 123 2.66 -9.02 -7.20
CA LEU A 123 2.95 -8.26 -5.99
C LEU A 123 2.58 -9.05 -4.72
N LYS A 124 1.44 -9.77 -4.74
CA LYS A 124 1.06 -10.69 -3.65
C LYS A 124 2.10 -11.78 -3.40
N LYS A 125 2.74 -12.32 -4.44
CA LYS A 125 3.82 -13.30 -4.27
C LYS A 125 5.06 -12.67 -3.64
N LEU A 126 5.44 -11.46 -4.08
CA LEU A 126 6.54 -10.72 -3.48
C LEU A 126 6.30 -10.43 -2.00
N ILE A 127 5.12 -9.92 -1.64
CA ILE A 127 4.75 -9.67 -0.24
C ILE A 127 4.79 -10.99 0.56
N ASN A 128 4.30 -12.10 0.01
CA ASN A 128 4.39 -13.40 0.70
C ASN A 128 5.82 -13.94 0.81
N PHE A 129 6.71 -13.66 -0.14
CA PHE A 129 8.12 -14.05 -0.07
C PHE A 129 8.88 -13.33 1.07
N LEU A 130 8.42 -12.14 1.46
CA LEU A 130 9.02 -11.34 2.52
C LEU A 130 8.56 -11.74 3.93
N LYS A 131 7.57 -12.64 4.06
CA LYS A 131 7.09 -13.21 5.33
C LYS A 131 8.01 -14.33 5.81
#